data_AF-A0A530C9M1-F1
#
_entry.id   AF-A0A530C9M1-F1
#
_cell.length_a   1.000
_cell.length_b   1.000
_cell.length_c   1.000
_cell.angle_alpha   90.00
_cell.angle_beta   90.00
_cell.angle_gamma   90.00
#
_symmetry.space_group_name_H-M   'P 1'
#
loop_
_entity.id
_entity.type
_entity.pdbx_description
1 polymer ?
#
loop_
_entity_poly.entity_id
_entity_poly.type
_entity_poly.pdbx_seq_one_letter_code
_entity_poly.pdbx_strand_id
1 'polypeptide(L)'
;MAKVKTRNEIRFILNGEDVALVDVAPDATLLDWLRLNRTLRGTKEGCAEGDCGACTVLVGRLSAGKLIYEGVNACIRFLGSLDGTHVVTVEHLRGDGEKLHPVQQAMVDFHGSQCGFCTPGFVMSLYALWMRSPDPSDAAIEKALQGNLCRCTGYEAIMRAARAISSYGKAAKDPLAAERKAITARLAAMKDGARVEIGSGKARLIVPANADDLAKLLDKEPSATLVAGSTDVGLWVTKHMREIAPAVFIGNLDGLCAISEDKGVISIGAGVTYSDAFAMLSKRIPALGPLFDRIGG
;
A
#
# COMPACT_ATOMS: atom_id res chain seq x y z
N MET A 1 -34.49 -3.22 -0.78
CA MET A 1 -33.02 -3.30 -0.94
C MET A 1 -32.59 -4.73 -0.71
N ALA A 2 -31.75 -5.30 -1.59
CA ALA A 2 -31.28 -6.67 -1.45
C ALA A 2 -30.40 -6.83 -0.19
N LYS A 3 -30.49 -7.99 0.47
CA LYS A 3 -29.67 -8.33 1.62
C LYS A 3 -28.22 -8.52 1.14
N VAL A 4 -27.28 -7.78 1.73
CA VAL A 4 -25.84 -7.94 1.45
C VAL A 4 -25.42 -9.34 1.90
N LYS A 5 -24.72 -10.08 1.02
CA LYS A 5 -24.13 -11.37 1.36
C LYS A 5 -22.91 -11.16 2.25
N THR A 6 -22.68 -12.05 3.22
CA THR A 6 -21.48 -12.02 4.07
C THR A 6 -20.54 -13.17 3.70
N ARG A 7 -19.25 -12.87 3.60
CA ARG A 7 -18.11 -13.80 3.45
C ARG A 7 -17.25 -13.73 4.72
N ASN A 8 -16.63 -14.83 5.10
CA ASN A 8 -15.85 -14.99 6.32
C ASN A 8 -14.34 -15.19 6.06
N GLU A 9 -13.83 -14.64 4.96
CA GLU A 9 -12.42 -14.69 4.63
C GLU A 9 -11.99 -13.41 3.92
N ILE A 10 -10.74 -13.01 4.07
CA ILE A 10 -10.08 -11.96 3.28
C ILE A 10 -9.39 -12.64 2.11
N ARG A 11 -9.58 -12.12 0.89
CA ARG A 11 -8.94 -12.63 -0.34
C ARG A 11 -8.08 -11.56 -0.97
N PHE A 12 -6.84 -11.91 -1.29
CA PHE A 12 -5.91 -11.03 -1.98
C PHE A 12 -4.86 -11.85 -2.73
N ILE A 13 -4.03 -11.19 -3.52
CA ILE A 13 -2.91 -11.81 -4.21
C ILE A 13 -1.63 -11.38 -3.50
N LEU A 14 -0.74 -12.31 -3.19
CA LEU A 14 0.60 -12.03 -2.68
C LEU A 14 1.62 -12.44 -3.75
N ASN A 15 2.32 -11.46 -4.32
CA ASN A 15 3.30 -11.58 -5.39
C ASN A 15 2.69 -12.16 -6.68
N GLY A 16 2.32 -13.43 -6.68
CA GLY A 16 1.53 -14.04 -7.76
C GLY A 16 0.51 -15.05 -7.26
N GLU A 17 0.54 -15.39 -5.96
CA GLU A 17 -0.25 -16.45 -5.35
C GLU A 17 -1.55 -15.92 -4.78
N ASP A 18 -2.66 -16.64 -5.01
CA ASP A 18 -3.93 -16.34 -4.34
C ASP A 18 -3.85 -16.69 -2.85
N VAL A 19 -4.31 -15.79 -2.00
CA VAL A 19 -4.35 -15.93 -0.55
C VAL A 19 -5.80 -15.76 -0.08
N ALA A 20 -6.24 -16.68 0.77
CA ALA A 20 -7.50 -16.62 1.48
C ALA A 20 -7.26 -16.82 2.98
N LEU A 21 -7.68 -15.87 3.82
CA LEU A 21 -7.48 -15.90 5.27
C LEU A 21 -8.82 -15.91 6.00
N VAL A 22 -9.08 -16.95 6.79
CA VAL A 22 -10.32 -17.14 7.57
C VAL A 22 -10.19 -16.77 9.05
N ASP A 23 -8.95 -16.66 9.54
CA ASP A 23 -8.64 -16.35 10.94
C ASP A 23 -7.65 -15.20 10.98
N VAL A 24 -8.18 -13.99 11.19
CA VAL A 24 -7.42 -12.74 11.11
C VAL A 24 -7.86 -11.85 12.26
N ALA A 25 -6.92 -11.53 13.14
CA ALA A 25 -7.15 -10.56 14.21
C ALA A 25 -7.36 -9.15 13.60
N PRO A 26 -8.25 -8.31 14.17
CA PRO A 26 -8.52 -6.96 13.67
C PRO A 26 -7.27 -6.07 13.56
N ASP A 27 -6.28 -6.30 14.41
CA ASP A 27 -5.03 -5.56 14.52
C ASP A 27 -3.83 -6.27 13.90
N ALA A 28 -4.03 -7.40 13.20
CA ALA A 28 -2.95 -8.14 12.57
C ALA A 28 -2.29 -7.31 11.45
N THR A 29 -1.00 -7.00 11.63
CA THR A 29 -0.22 -6.23 10.65
C THR A 29 0.20 -7.10 9.47
N LEU A 30 0.28 -6.49 8.28
CA LEU A 30 0.81 -7.13 7.08
C LEU A 30 2.27 -7.53 7.29
N LEU A 31 3.07 -6.70 7.96
CA LEU A 31 4.48 -6.97 8.19
C LEU A 31 4.71 -8.26 9.00
N ASP A 32 4.01 -8.41 10.12
CA ASP A 32 4.14 -9.61 10.95
C ASP A 32 3.68 -10.83 10.20
N TRP A 33 2.54 -10.74 9.50
CA TRP A 33 2.05 -11.87 8.72
C TRP A 33 3.02 -12.31 7.62
N LEU A 34 3.63 -11.36 6.89
CA LEU A 34 4.65 -11.67 5.89
C LEU A 34 5.84 -12.40 6.51
N ARG A 35 6.35 -11.91 7.65
CA ARG A 35 7.61 -12.39 8.25
C ARG A 35 7.44 -13.66 9.05
N LEU A 36 6.38 -13.74 9.85
CA LEU A 36 6.13 -14.78 10.83
C LEU A 36 5.32 -15.93 10.21
N ASN A 37 4.28 -15.62 9.44
CA ASN A 37 3.39 -16.66 8.88
C ASN A 37 3.82 -17.10 7.48
N ARG A 38 4.25 -16.18 6.61
CA ARG A 38 4.69 -16.51 5.23
C ARG A 38 6.19 -16.73 5.09
N THR A 39 6.97 -16.43 6.12
CA THR A 39 8.45 -16.50 6.11
C THR A 39 9.12 -15.66 5.02
N LEU A 40 8.40 -14.66 4.47
CA LEU A 40 8.93 -13.64 3.56
C LEU A 40 9.60 -12.55 4.38
N ARG A 41 10.88 -12.77 4.68
CA ARG A 41 11.66 -11.97 5.64
C ARG A 41 12.43 -10.83 4.97
N GLY A 42 12.28 -10.63 3.66
CA GLY A 42 12.89 -9.53 2.91
C GLY A 42 12.40 -8.18 3.42
N THR A 43 11.09 -8.01 3.60
CA THR A 43 10.48 -6.84 4.23
C THR A 43 10.87 -6.77 5.72
N LYS A 44 11.32 -5.59 6.19
CA LYS A 44 11.92 -5.43 7.54
C LYS A 44 11.09 -4.55 8.45
N GLU A 45 11.14 -4.87 9.74
CA GLU A 45 10.68 -3.96 10.79
C GLU A 45 11.84 -3.08 11.25
N GLY A 46 11.70 -1.76 11.09
CA GLY A 46 12.69 -0.78 11.58
C GLY A 46 12.16 0.07 12.72
N CYS A 47 11.02 0.74 12.51
CA CYS A 47 10.43 1.67 13.48
C CYS A 47 9.02 1.28 13.97
N ALA A 48 8.25 0.52 13.18
CA ALA A 48 6.84 0.17 13.44
C ALA A 48 5.87 1.37 13.58
N GLU A 49 6.17 2.50 12.92
CA GLU A 49 5.32 3.71 12.90
C GLU A 49 5.13 4.34 11.53
N GLY A 50 5.71 3.75 10.48
CA GLY A 50 5.64 4.27 9.10
C GLY A 50 6.81 5.17 8.69
N ASP A 51 7.63 5.63 9.63
CA ASP A 51 8.64 6.67 9.36
C ASP A 51 9.88 6.20 8.58
N CYS A 52 10.32 4.95 8.76
CA CYS A 52 11.63 4.53 8.24
C CYS A 52 11.61 3.92 6.83
N GLY A 53 10.46 3.50 6.33
CA GLY A 53 10.31 2.84 5.02
C GLY A 53 10.98 1.47 4.85
N ALA A 54 11.63 0.91 5.87
CA ALA A 54 12.26 -0.42 5.75
C ALA A 54 11.25 -1.56 5.47
N CYS A 55 9.97 -1.30 5.75
CA CYS A 55 8.85 -2.21 5.52
C CYS A 55 8.05 -1.90 4.24
N THR A 56 8.57 -1.08 3.32
CA THR A 56 7.83 -0.70 2.11
C THR A 56 7.55 -1.93 1.24
N VAL A 57 6.28 -2.08 0.86
CA VAL A 57 5.77 -3.03 -0.13
C VAL A 57 4.85 -2.28 -1.10
N LEU A 58 4.50 -2.87 -2.25
CA LEU A 58 3.45 -2.29 -3.10
C LEU A 58 2.12 -2.95 -2.82
N VAL A 59 1.05 -2.15 -2.81
CA VAL A 59 -0.33 -2.64 -2.81
C VAL A 59 -1.04 -2.12 -4.03
N GLY A 60 -1.48 -3.05 -4.86
CA GLY A 60 -2.26 -2.84 -6.07
C GLY A 60 -3.76 -2.96 -5.80
N ARG A 61 -4.55 -1.98 -6.21
CA ARG A 61 -6.02 -2.02 -6.16
C ARG A 61 -6.63 -1.59 -7.49
N LEU A 62 -7.80 -2.14 -7.81
CA LEU A 62 -8.60 -1.64 -8.92
C LEU A 62 -9.35 -0.37 -8.53
N SER A 63 -9.01 0.73 -9.20
CA SER A 63 -9.73 2.02 -9.14
C SER A 63 -10.14 2.43 -10.56
N ALA A 64 -11.43 2.73 -10.75
CA ALA A 64 -12.02 3.04 -12.06
C ALA A 64 -11.60 2.06 -13.19
N GLY A 65 -11.54 0.76 -12.88
CA GLY A 65 -11.16 -0.30 -13.82
C GLY A 65 -9.65 -0.41 -14.13
N LYS A 66 -8.81 0.42 -13.50
CA LYS A 66 -7.35 0.39 -13.65
C LYS A 66 -6.70 -0.13 -12.38
N LEU A 67 -5.68 -0.97 -12.55
CA LEU A 67 -4.84 -1.43 -11.46
C LEU A 67 -3.79 -0.38 -11.11
N ILE A 68 -3.94 0.24 -9.94
CA ILE A 68 -3.04 1.28 -9.42
C ILE A 68 -2.25 0.68 -8.26
N TYR A 69 -0.93 0.87 -8.26
CA TYR A 69 -0.04 0.45 -7.20
C TYR A 69 0.46 1.63 -6.40
N GLU A 70 0.46 1.47 -5.08
CA GLU A 70 0.96 2.43 -4.11
C GLU A 70 2.01 1.77 -3.23
N GLY A 71 3.05 2.52 -2.89
CA GLY A 71 3.98 2.11 -1.83
C GLY A 71 3.31 2.29 -0.48
N VAL A 72 3.35 1.26 0.37
CA VAL A 72 2.78 1.32 1.72
C VAL A 72 3.76 0.75 2.75
N ASN A 73 3.70 1.28 3.97
CA ASN A 73 4.43 0.72 5.10
C ASN A 73 3.70 -0.50 5.65
N ALA A 74 4.25 -1.70 5.45
CA ALA A 74 3.61 -2.93 5.91
C ALA A 74 3.42 -2.99 7.44
N CYS A 75 4.24 -2.27 8.22
CA CYS A 75 4.21 -2.28 9.68
C CYS A 75 2.93 -1.68 10.30
N ILE A 76 2.28 -0.76 9.58
CA ILE A 76 1.06 -0.07 10.04
C ILE A 76 -0.13 -0.38 9.13
N ARG A 77 0.03 -1.30 8.17
CA ARG A 77 -1.03 -1.77 7.28
C ARG A 77 -1.63 -3.03 7.86
N PHE A 78 -2.93 -3.03 8.18
CA PHE A 78 -3.61 -4.22 8.69
C PHE A 78 -4.10 -5.15 7.58
N LEU A 79 -4.10 -6.46 7.84
CA LEU A 79 -4.59 -7.48 6.92
C LEU A 79 -6.05 -7.24 6.50
N GLY A 80 -6.89 -6.70 7.41
CA GLY A 80 -8.28 -6.32 7.13
C GLY A 80 -8.49 -5.38 5.95
N SER A 81 -7.48 -4.58 5.62
CA SER A 81 -7.54 -3.63 4.50
C SER A 81 -7.17 -4.24 3.14
N LEU A 82 -6.73 -5.50 3.11
CA LEU A 82 -6.15 -6.12 1.91
C LEU A 82 -7.14 -6.87 1.03
N ASP A 83 -8.42 -6.98 1.42
CA ASP A 83 -9.40 -7.67 0.58
C ASP A 83 -9.49 -7.02 -0.82
N GLY A 84 -9.39 -7.86 -1.85
CA GLY A 84 -9.38 -7.44 -3.25
C GLY A 84 -8.14 -6.66 -3.67
N THR A 85 -6.97 -6.91 -3.07
CA THR A 85 -5.70 -6.25 -3.42
C THR A 85 -4.64 -7.21 -3.96
N HIS A 86 -3.58 -6.65 -4.55
CA HIS A 86 -2.35 -7.35 -4.91
C HIS A 86 -1.17 -6.78 -4.13
N VAL A 87 -0.59 -7.56 -3.21
CA VAL A 87 0.59 -7.18 -2.43
C VAL A 87 1.84 -7.68 -3.15
N VAL A 88 2.81 -6.79 -3.39
CA VAL A 88 4.10 -7.11 -4.00
C VAL A 88 5.23 -6.80 -3.04
N THR A 89 6.04 -7.80 -2.72
CA THR A 89 7.19 -7.69 -1.80
C THR A 89 8.52 -7.72 -2.57
N VAL A 90 9.63 -7.45 -1.87
CA VAL A 90 10.97 -7.47 -2.49
C VAL A 90 11.36 -8.83 -3.06
N GLU A 91 10.78 -9.92 -2.53
CA GLU A 91 10.98 -11.28 -3.02
C GLU A 91 10.37 -11.49 -4.41
N HIS A 92 9.31 -10.74 -4.78
CA HIS A 92 8.71 -10.82 -6.13
C HIS A 92 9.66 -10.35 -7.22
N LEU A 93 10.59 -9.46 -6.88
CA LEU A 93 11.56 -8.92 -7.83
C LEU A 93 12.64 -9.95 -8.20
N ARG A 94 12.65 -11.14 -7.59
CA ARG A 94 13.58 -12.20 -7.98
C ARG A 94 13.38 -12.51 -9.47
N GLY A 95 14.42 -12.25 -10.27
CA GLY A 95 14.40 -12.56 -11.70
C GLY A 95 14.42 -14.06 -11.97
N ASP A 96 14.21 -14.44 -13.23
CA ASP A 96 14.39 -15.82 -13.67
C ASP A 96 15.86 -16.25 -13.47
N GLY A 97 16.08 -17.25 -12.63
CA GLY A 97 17.41 -17.78 -12.30
C GLY A 97 18.12 -17.04 -11.16
N GLU A 98 19.45 -16.87 -11.29
CA GLU A 98 20.30 -16.17 -10.30
C GLU A 98 20.48 -14.67 -10.62
N LYS A 99 19.76 -14.14 -11.60
CA LYS A 99 19.90 -12.72 -11.99
C LYS A 99 19.06 -11.82 -11.09
N LEU A 100 19.68 -10.75 -10.61
CA LEU A 100 19.00 -9.70 -9.85
C LEU A 100 18.11 -8.85 -10.75
N HIS A 101 17.04 -8.31 -10.15
CA HIS A 101 16.20 -7.29 -10.78
C HIS A 101 17.02 -6.06 -11.18
N PRO A 102 16.70 -5.31 -12.26
CA PRO A 102 17.38 -4.05 -12.61
C PRO A 102 17.58 -3.09 -11.43
N VAL A 103 16.55 -2.90 -10.60
CA VAL A 103 16.61 -2.05 -9.40
C VAL A 103 17.60 -2.60 -8.37
N GLN A 104 17.59 -3.92 -8.13
CA GLN A 104 18.49 -4.58 -7.19
C GLN A 104 19.94 -4.56 -7.69
N GLN A 105 20.16 -4.81 -8.99
CA GLN A 105 21.49 -4.78 -9.60
C GLN A 105 22.10 -3.38 -9.55
N ALA A 106 21.33 -2.34 -9.87
CA ALA A 106 21.80 -0.96 -9.77
C ALA A 106 22.22 -0.61 -8.32
N MET A 107 21.47 -1.06 -7.31
CA MET A 107 21.84 -0.86 -5.91
C MET A 107 23.16 -1.55 -5.53
N VAL A 108 23.45 -2.72 -6.10
CA VAL A 108 24.72 -3.44 -5.90
C VAL A 108 25.87 -2.68 -6.56
N ASP A 109 25.75 -2.38 -7.85
CA ASP A 109 26.85 -1.84 -8.68
C ASP A 109 27.25 -0.43 -8.27
N PHE A 110 26.29 0.38 -7.79
CA PHE A 110 26.55 1.74 -7.34
C PHE A 110 26.86 1.86 -5.85
N HIS A 111 26.99 0.72 -5.14
CA HIS A 111 27.24 0.65 -3.70
C HIS A 111 26.14 1.32 -2.85
N GLY A 112 24.89 1.22 -3.30
CA GLY A 112 23.70 1.74 -2.62
C GLY A 112 23.30 0.97 -1.35
N SER A 113 24.05 -0.06 -0.97
CA SER A 113 23.79 -0.90 0.20
C SER A 113 25.07 -1.15 0.99
N GLN A 114 25.01 -0.95 2.32
CA GLN A 114 26.08 -1.31 3.27
C GLN A 114 25.57 -2.37 4.25
N CYS A 115 24.95 -1.97 5.37
CA CYS A 115 24.39 -2.92 6.35
C CYS A 115 23.23 -3.76 5.78
N GLY A 116 22.63 -3.33 4.67
CA GLY A 116 21.59 -4.06 3.95
C GLY A 116 20.18 -3.98 4.53
N PHE A 117 20.00 -3.43 5.74
CA PHE A 117 18.72 -3.50 6.45
C PHE A 117 17.62 -2.63 5.80
N CYS A 118 17.94 -1.40 5.38
CA CYS A 118 16.99 -0.52 4.71
C CYS A 118 16.82 -0.84 3.22
N THR A 119 17.74 -1.61 2.64
CA THR A 119 17.83 -1.84 1.19
C THR A 119 16.54 -2.39 0.58
N PRO A 120 15.82 -3.35 1.18
CA PRO A 120 14.53 -3.80 0.66
C PRO A 120 13.50 -2.68 0.50
N GLY A 121 13.40 -1.80 1.49
CA GLY A 121 12.49 -0.65 1.45
C GLY A 121 12.82 0.31 0.31
N PHE A 122 14.10 0.69 0.16
CA PHE A 122 14.58 1.52 -0.95
C PHE A 122 14.33 0.86 -2.31
N VAL A 123 14.60 -0.45 -2.43
CA VAL A 123 14.34 -1.20 -3.66
C VAL A 123 12.87 -1.13 -4.04
N MET A 124 11.94 -1.31 -3.09
CA MET A 124 10.50 -1.24 -3.39
C MET A 124 10.04 0.16 -3.77
N SER A 125 10.53 1.21 -3.10
CA SER A 125 10.20 2.60 -3.45
C SER A 125 10.72 3.00 -4.83
N LEU A 126 11.98 2.66 -5.13
CA LEU A 126 12.57 2.90 -6.45
C LEU A 126 11.88 2.08 -7.54
N TYR A 127 11.49 0.85 -7.23
CA TYR A 127 10.72 0.01 -8.15
C TYR A 127 9.37 0.65 -8.47
N ALA A 128 8.63 1.15 -7.48
CA ALA A 128 7.37 1.87 -7.69
C ALA A 128 7.56 3.09 -8.61
N LEU A 129 8.62 3.87 -8.37
CA LEU A 129 8.95 5.02 -9.19
C LEU A 129 9.28 4.61 -10.63
N TRP A 130 10.20 3.66 -10.80
CA TRP A 130 10.68 3.21 -12.11
C TRP A 130 9.56 2.64 -12.98
N MET A 131 8.62 1.91 -12.38
CA MET A 131 7.45 1.38 -13.08
C MET A 131 6.49 2.46 -13.60
N ARG A 132 6.47 3.65 -12.98
CA ARG A 132 5.65 4.79 -13.42
C ARG A 132 6.42 5.76 -14.32
N SER A 133 7.70 5.97 -14.01
CA SER A 133 8.58 6.92 -14.68
C SER A 133 9.96 6.29 -14.85
N PRO A 134 10.22 5.59 -15.97
CA PRO A 134 11.50 4.90 -16.20
C PRO A 134 12.72 5.82 -16.27
N ASP A 135 12.54 7.10 -16.59
CA ASP A 135 13.59 8.12 -16.61
C ASP A 135 13.20 9.27 -15.67
N PRO A 136 13.26 9.06 -14.34
CA PRO A 136 12.80 10.03 -13.37
C PRO A 136 13.82 11.16 -13.19
N SER A 137 13.33 12.39 -12.96
CA SER A 137 14.19 13.49 -12.50
C SER A 137 14.67 13.26 -11.06
N ASP A 138 15.74 13.95 -10.66
CA ASP A 138 16.25 13.89 -9.28
C ASP A 138 15.17 14.25 -8.25
N ALA A 139 14.36 15.28 -8.52
CA ALA A 139 13.24 15.65 -7.65
C ALA A 139 12.19 14.53 -7.51
N ALA A 140 11.95 13.76 -8.57
CA ALA A 140 11.03 12.61 -8.51
C ALA A 140 11.63 11.44 -7.73
N ILE A 141 12.96 11.23 -7.82
CA ILE A 141 13.68 10.24 -7.03
C ILE A 141 13.65 10.64 -5.54
N GLU A 142 14.01 11.87 -5.22
CA GLU A 142 13.97 12.41 -3.85
C GLU A 142 12.57 12.24 -3.25
N LYS A 143 11.53 12.64 -3.99
CA LYS A 143 10.13 12.49 -3.57
C LYS A 143 9.77 11.02 -3.31
N ALA A 144 10.18 10.10 -4.16
CA ALA A 144 9.90 8.67 -3.98
C ALA A 144 10.65 8.04 -2.79
N LEU A 145 11.70 8.70 -2.29
CA LEU A 145 12.53 8.23 -1.19
C LEU A 145 12.29 8.98 0.12
N GLN A 146 11.35 9.93 0.17
CA GLN A 146 11.06 10.74 1.36
C GLN A 146 10.74 9.88 2.58
N GLY A 147 10.01 8.77 2.41
CA GLY A 147 9.68 7.83 3.46
C GLY A 147 10.74 6.77 3.77
N ASN A 148 11.96 6.84 3.21
CA ASN A 148 12.99 5.81 3.40
C ASN A 148 14.24 6.35 4.10
N LEU A 149 14.59 5.75 5.25
CA LEU A 149 15.75 6.16 6.03
C LEU A 149 16.91 5.19 5.88
N CYS A 150 18.10 5.74 5.61
CA CYS A 150 19.37 5.01 5.64
C CYS A 150 20.35 5.69 6.61
N ARG A 151 20.97 4.89 7.49
CA ARG A 151 21.97 5.39 8.44
C ARG A 151 23.43 5.20 7.99
N CYS A 152 23.66 4.45 6.91
CA CYS A 152 25.01 4.00 6.53
C CYS A 152 25.54 4.66 5.25
N THR A 153 24.71 4.81 4.21
CA THR A 153 25.21 5.13 2.85
C THR A 153 25.41 6.62 2.57
N GLY A 154 24.79 7.50 3.34
CA GLY A 154 24.75 8.94 3.03
C GLY A 154 23.93 9.29 1.78
N TYR A 155 23.06 8.37 1.32
CA TYR A 155 22.09 8.52 0.22
C TYR A 155 22.64 8.71 -1.21
N GLU A 156 23.78 9.37 -1.42
CA GLU A 156 24.27 9.66 -2.78
C GLU A 156 24.48 8.40 -3.63
N ALA A 157 24.96 7.31 -3.03
CA ALA A 157 25.08 6.03 -3.72
C ALA A 157 23.74 5.45 -4.19
N ILE A 158 22.67 5.67 -3.40
CA ILE A 158 21.30 5.28 -3.73
C ILE A 158 20.76 6.16 -4.86
N MET A 159 21.03 7.47 -4.84
CA MET A 159 20.66 8.40 -5.90
C MET A 159 21.31 8.02 -7.24
N ARG A 160 22.62 7.70 -7.24
CA ARG A 160 23.31 7.21 -8.44
C ARG A 160 22.72 5.90 -8.95
N ALA A 161 22.40 4.96 -8.06
CA ALA A 161 21.71 3.72 -8.42
C ALA A 161 20.35 4.00 -9.10
N ALA A 162 19.55 4.88 -8.50
CA ALA A 162 18.22 5.24 -9.00
C ALA A 162 18.25 5.81 -10.42
N ARG A 163 19.20 6.72 -10.71
CA ARG A 163 19.42 7.28 -12.06
C ARG A 163 19.80 6.20 -13.08
N ALA A 164 20.48 5.14 -12.64
CA ALA A 164 21.04 4.13 -13.53
C ALA A 164 20.08 2.96 -13.85
N ILE A 165 18.94 2.81 -13.14
CA ILE A 165 18.08 1.60 -13.23
C ILE A 165 17.73 1.24 -14.68
N SER A 166 17.34 2.22 -15.50
CA SER A 166 16.94 1.98 -16.89
C SER A 166 18.07 1.55 -17.83
N SER A 167 19.34 1.63 -17.40
CA SER A 167 20.47 1.04 -18.13
C SER A 167 20.55 -0.48 -17.96
N TYR A 168 19.90 -1.05 -16.94
CA TYR A 168 19.91 -2.49 -16.64
C TYR A 168 18.68 -3.24 -17.18
N GLY A 169 17.62 -2.52 -17.57
CA GLY A 169 16.38 -3.14 -18.03
C GLY A 169 15.36 -2.12 -18.52
N LYS A 170 14.23 -2.63 -19.02
CA LYS A 170 13.11 -1.79 -19.46
C LYS A 170 11.88 -2.11 -18.63
N ALA A 171 11.26 -1.11 -18.01
CA ALA A 171 10.05 -1.28 -17.19
C ALA A 171 8.90 -1.98 -17.96
N ALA A 172 8.81 -1.77 -19.27
CA ALA A 172 7.81 -2.45 -20.12
C ALA A 172 8.01 -3.98 -20.23
N LYS A 173 9.19 -4.50 -19.90
CA LYS A 173 9.51 -5.94 -19.86
C LYS A 173 9.48 -6.52 -18.45
N ASP A 174 9.12 -5.71 -17.46
CA ASP A 174 9.05 -6.12 -16.06
C ASP A 174 7.92 -7.14 -15.84
N PRO A 175 8.09 -8.14 -14.95
CA PRO A 175 7.04 -9.10 -14.61
C PRO A 175 5.72 -8.44 -14.22
N LEU A 176 5.74 -7.36 -13.44
CA LEU A 176 4.54 -6.64 -13.00
C LEU A 176 3.83 -5.93 -14.15
N ALA A 177 4.56 -5.54 -15.21
CA ALA A 177 3.95 -5.07 -16.45
C ALA A 177 3.34 -6.22 -17.25
N ALA A 178 4.04 -7.34 -17.36
CA ALA A 178 3.60 -8.51 -18.13
C ALA A 178 2.33 -9.16 -17.52
N GLU A 179 2.27 -9.28 -16.20
CA GLU A 179 1.14 -9.92 -15.49
C GLU A 179 -0.04 -8.98 -15.24
N ARG A 180 0.11 -7.67 -15.48
CA ARG A 180 -0.87 -6.63 -15.16
C ARG A 180 -2.28 -6.97 -15.62
N LYS A 181 -2.44 -7.50 -16.84
CA LYS A 181 -3.75 -7.87 -17.39
C LYS A 181 -4.37 -9.05 -16.63
N ALA A 182 -3.57 -10.07 -16.32
CA ALA A 182 -4.02 -11.25 -15.59
C ALA A 182 -4.39 -10.91 -14.14
N ILE A 183 -3.56 -10.13 -13.44
CA ILE A 183 -3.84 -9.65 -12.08
C ILE A 183 -5.10 -8.78 -12.07
N THR A 184 -5.27 -7.88 -13.04
CA THR A 184 -6.49 -7.06 -13.16
C THR A 184 -7.75 -7.93 -13.26
N ALA A 185 -7.72 -8.98 -14.09
CA ALA A 185 -8.84 -9.90 -14.24
C ALA A 185 -9.13 -10.68 -12.96
N ARG A 186 -8.09 -11.17 -12.27
CA ARG A 186 -8.22 -11.89 -10.98
C ARG A 186 -8.82 -10.99 -9.90
N LEU A 187 -8.33 -9.76 -9.75
CA LEU A 187 -8.87 -8.81 -8.78
C LEU A 187 -10.32 -8.42 -9.10
N ALA A 188 -10.67 -8.28 -10.38
CA ALA A 188 -12.06 -8.02 -10.78
C ALA A 188 -12.98 -9.19 -10.41
N ALA A 189 -12.51 -10.44 -10.59
CA ALA A 189 -13.25 -11.64 -10.20
C ALA A 189 -13.40 -11.79 -8.68
N MET A 190 -12.50 -11.22 -7.88
CA MET A 190 -12.61 -11.20 -6.40
C MET A 190 -13.68 -10.21 -5.89
N LYS A 191 -14.06 -9.19 -6.67
CA LYS A 191 -15.12 -8.23 -6.30
C LYS A 191 -16.51 -8.88 -6.43
N ASP A 192 -16.92 -9.60 -5.39
CA ASP A 192 -18.21 -10.32 -5.31
C ASP A 192 -19.35 -9.49 -4.68
N GLY A 193 -19.06 -8.26 -4.25
CA GLY A 193 -20.04 -7.36 -3.61
C GLY A 193 -20.50 -7.83 -2.23
N ALA A 194 -19.82 -8.81 -1.62
CA ALA A 194 -20.10 -9.27 -0.27
C ALA A 194 -19.42 -8.37 0.77
N ARG A 195 -20.02 -8.32 1.96
CA ARG A 195 -19.33 -7.87 3.18
C ARG A 195 -18.37 -8.97 3.62
N VAL A 196 -17.16 -8.61 4.05
CA VAL A 196 -16.31 -9.54 4.81
C VAL A 196 -16.52 -9.32 6.30
N GLU A 197 -16.76 -10.38 7.06
CA GLU A 197 -16.85 -10.34 8.52
C GLU A 197 -16.13 -11.57 9.10
N ILE A 198 -15.07 -11.32 9.86
CA ILE A 198 -14.22 -12.34 10.51
C ILE A 198 -14.25 -12.11 12.02
N GLY A 199 -14.25 -13.20 12.79
CA GLY A 199 -14.32 -13.18 14.24
C GLY A 199 -15.76 -13.14 14.77
N SER A 200 -15.91 -12.83 16.05
CA SER A 200 -17.22 -12.78 16.72
C SER A 200 -17.25 -11.76 17.85
N GLY A 201 -18.45 -11.31 18.23
CA GLY A 201 -18.63 -10.36 19.33
C GLY A 201 -17.89 -9.04 19.11
N LYS A 202 -17.08 -8.60 20.08
CA LYS A 202 -16.29 -7.37 19.97
C LYS A 202 -14.99 -7.55 19.17
N ALA A 203 -14.48 -8.76 19.02
CA ALA A 203 -13.23 -9.07 18.33
C ALA A 203 -13.42 -9.24 16.81
N ARG A 204 -14.29 -8.42 16.20
CA ARG A 204 -14.62 -8.54 14.78
C ARG A 204 -13.80 -7.63 13.90
N LEU A 205 -13.48 -8.15 12.73
CA LEU A 205 -12.96 -7.42 11.58
C LEU A 205 -14.04 -7.39 10.51
N ILE A 206 -14.33 -6.22 9.97
CA ILE A 206 -15.42 -6.02 9.02
C ILE A 206 -14.91 -5.21 7.82
N VAL A 207 -15.19 -5.68 6.61
CA VAL A 207 -15.01 -4.93 5.36
C VAL A 207 -16.39 -4.74 4.73
N PRO A 208 -16.97 -3.52 4.78
CA PRO A 208 -18.31 -3.27 4.23
C PRO A 208 -18.35 -3.51 2.72
N ALA A 209 -19.50 -3.98 2.22
CA ALA A 209 -19.66 -4.22 0.79
C ALA A 209 -19.69 -2.93 -0.05
N ASN A 210 -20.25 -1.85 0.52
CA ASN A 210 -20.44 -0.54 -0.10
C ASN A 210 -20.79 0.51 0.98
N ALA A 211 -20.98 1.77 0.58
CA ALA A 211 -21.29 2.87 1.49
C ALA A 211 -22.63 2.69 2.24
N ASP A 212 -23.67 2.15 1.61
CA ASP A 212 -24.95 1.87 2.28
C ASP A 212 -24.81 0.77 3.34
N ASP A 213 -23.96 -0.23 3.09
CA ASP A 213 -23.63 -1.27 4.04
C ASP A 213 -22.86 -0.72 5.25
N LEU A 214 -21.89 0.19 4.99
CA LEU A 214 -21.17 0.91 6.03
C LEU A 214 -22.11 1.75 6.91
N ALA A 215 -23.03 2.52 6.31
CA ALA A 215 -23.98 3.33 7.08
C ALA A 215 -24.82 2.46 8.03
N LYS A 216 -25.36 1.34 7.54
CA LYS A 216 -26.12 0.38 8.35
C LYS A 216 -25.30 -0.30 9.44
N LEU A 217 -24.00 -0.48 9.20
CA LEU A 217 -23.06 -0.98 10.22
C LEU A 217 -22.89 0.04 11.33
N LEU A 218 -22.64 1.30 10.99
CA LEU A 218 -22.40 2.37 11.97
C LEU A 218 -23.66 2.72 12.77
N ASP A 219 -24.86 2.60 12.19
CA ASP A 219 -26.12 2.74 12.94
C ASP A 219 -26.24 1.70 14.07
N LYS A 220 -25.71 0.49 13.85
CA LYS A 220 -25.76 -0.61 14.82
C LYS A 220 -24.57 -0.62 15.78
N GLU A 221 -23.42 -0.17 15.30
CA GLU A 221 -22.13 -0.22 16.00
C GLU A 221 -21.41 1.13 15.91
N PRO A 222 -21.97 2.18 16.55
CA PRO A 222 -21.42 3.54 16.43
C PRO A 222 -20.04 3.70 17.07
N SER A 223 -19.61 2.75 17.90
CA SER A 223 -18.28 2.73 18.53
C SER A 223 -17.24 1.93 17.74
N ALA A 224 -17.58 1.39 16.56
CA ALA A 224 -16.62 0.64 15.76
C ALA A 224 -15.50 1.55 15.25
N THR A 225 -14.26 1.07 15.29
CA THR A 225 -13.11 1.84 14.79
C THR A 225 -13.10 1.81 13.28
N LEU A 226 -13.27 2.96 12.64
CA LEU A 226 -13.08 3.09 11.19
C LEU A 226 -11.60 3.11 10.85
N VAL A 227 -11.19 2.31 9.86
CA VAL A 227 -9.81 2.21 9.42
C VAL A 227 -9.72 2.37 7.91
N ALA A 228 -9.05 3.44 7.46
CA ALA A 228 -8.76 3.70 6.05
C ALA A 228 -7.27 3.49 5.75
N GLY A 229 -6.48 4.56 5.75
CA GLY A 229 -5.03 4.54 5.51
C GLY A 229 -4.23 3.82 6.60
N SER A 230 -4.77 3.74 7.82
CA SER A 230 -4.12 3.15 9.01
C SER A 230 -2.88 3.92 9.52
N THR A 231 -2.58 5.11 8.97
CA THR A 231 -1.42 5.92 9.37
C THR A 231 -1.58 6.60 10.73
N ASP A 232 -2.78 6.58 11.29
CA ASP A 232 -3.16 7.01 12.63
C ASP A 232 -3.48 5.81 13.53
N VAL A 233 -4.47 4.99 13.14
CA VAL A 233 -4.92 3.81 13.89
C VAL A 233 -3.82 2.76 14.02
N GLY A 234 -2.92 2.65 13.02
CA GLY A 234 -1.75 1.79 13.08
C GLY A 234 -0.88 2.09 14.31
N LEU A 235 -0.65 3.36 14.61
CA LEU A 235 0.13 3.80 15.77
C LEU A 235 -0.58 3.50 17.10
N TRP A 236 -1.92 3.52 17.11
CA TRP A 236 -2.68 3.11 18.29
C TRP A 236 -2.37 1.67 18.67
N VAL A 237 -2.20 0.79 17.69
CA VAL A 237 -1.81 -0.60 17.91
C VAL A 237 -0.31 -0.69 18.19
N THR A 238 0.55 -0.26 17.26
CA THR A 238 1.99 -0.57 17.30
C THR A 238 2.78 0.22 18.34
N LYS A 239 2.27 1.38 18.78
CA LYS A 239 2.96 2.26 19.74
C LYS A 239 2.19 2.46 21.03
N HIS A 240 0.86 2.41 20.99
CA HIS A 240 0.02 2.64 22.17
C HIS A 240 -0.65 1.37 22.70
N MET A 241 -0.49 0.22 22.04
CA MET A 241 -1.07 -1.07 22.45
C MET A 241 -2.58 -0.98 22.72
N ARG A 242 -3.29 -0.17 21.93
CA ARG A 242 -4.75 0.03 22.04
C ARG A 242 -5.49 -1.02 21.22
N GLU A 243 -6.53 -1.58 21.82
CA GLU A 243 -7.50 -2.38 21.08
C GLU A 243 -8.31 -1.51 20.12
N ILE A 244 -8.50 -2.01 18.90
CA ILE A 244 -9.26 -1.31 17.84
C ILE A 244 -10.57 -2.03 17.47
N ALA A 245 -10.85 -3.17 18.10
CA ALA A 245 -11.97 -4.01 17.74
C ALA A 245 -13.30 -3.52 18.36
N PRO A 246 -14.44 -3.62 17.64
CA PRO A 246 -14.57 -4.07 16.26
C PRO A 246 -13.99 -3.05 15.28
N ALA A 247 -13.23 -3.52 14.30
CA ALA A 247 -12.57 -2.69 13.31
C ALA A 247 -13.27 -2.80 11.94
N VAL A 248 -13.57 -1.66 11.33
CA VAL A 248 -14.26 -1.55 10.04
C VAL A 248 -13.31 -0.93 9.03
N PHE A 249 -12.89 -1.73 8.06
CA PHE A 249 -11.94 -1.33 7.03
C PHE A 249 -12.66 -0.78 5.81
N ILE A 250 -12.43 0.49 5.49
CA ILE A 250 -13.21 1.22 4.47
C ILE A 250 -12.43 1.51 3.18
N GLY A 251 -11.19 1.03 3.08
CA GLY A 251 -10.31 1.29 1.93
C GLY A 251 -10.78 0.68 0.59
N ASN A 252 -11.81 -0.17 0.61
CA ASN A 252 -12.43 -0.76 -0.58
C ASN A 252 -13.62 0.08 -1.14
N LEU A 253 -14.02 1.14 -0.45
CA LEU A 253 -15.23 1.90 -0.77
C LEU A 253 -14.94 2.99 -1.81
N ASP A 254 -14.91 2.59 -3.09
CA ASP A 254 -14.67 3.50 -4.24
C ASP A 254 -15.62 4.73 -4.23
N GLY A 255 -16.84 4.58 -3.69
CA GLY A 255 -17.81 5.67 -3.56
C GLY A 255 -17.40 6.80 -2.60
N LEU A 256 -16.39 6.59 -1.75
CA LEU A 256 -15.83 7.61 -0.85
C LEU A 256 -14.60 8.31 -1.44
N CYS A 257 -14.15 7.94 -2.64
CA CYS A 257 -12.90 8.41 -3.24
C CYS A 257 -13.12 9.43 -4.37
N ALA A 258 -14.31 10.04 -4.45
CA ALA A 258 -14.63 11.02 -5.49
C ALA A 258 -14.08 12.42 -5.16
N ILE A 259 -13.58 13.11 -6.18
CA ILE A 259 -13.28 14.54 -6.15
C ILE A 259 -14.12 15.21 -7.24
N SER A 260 -14.85 16.27 -6.89
CA SER A 260 -15.64 17.05 -7.86
C SER A 260 -15.53 18.55 -7.58
N GLU A 261 -15.69 19.34 -8.63
CA GLU A 261 -15.79 20.80 -8.54
C GLU A 261 -17.09 21.25 -9.22
N ASP A 262 -17.93 21.98 -8.49
CA ASP A 262 -19.12 22.64 -9.03
C ASP A 262 -19.21 24.07 -8.49
N LYS A 263 -19.42 25.04 -9.39
CA LYS A 263 -19.57 26.47 -9.06
C LYS A 263 -18.50 27.01 -8.10
N GLY A 264 -17.26 26.54 -8.24
CA GLY A 264 -16.13 26.94 -7.41
C GLY A 264 -16.07 26.30 -6.02
N VAL A 265 -16.98 25.38 -5.70
CA VAL A 265 -16.92 24.52 -4.51
C VAL A 265 -16.29 23.20 -4.88
N ILE A 266 -15.26 22.82 -4.14
CA ILE A 266 -14.61 21.53 -4.29
C ILE A 266 -15.17 20.60 -3.23
N SER A 267 -15.65 19.44 -3.64
CA SER A 267 -16.04 18.34 -2.76
C SER A 267 -15.00 17.23 -2.85
N ILE A 268 -14.48 16.82 -1.71
CA ILE A 268 -13.49 15.75 -1.57
C ILE A 268 -14.12 14.67 -0.69
N GLY A 269 -14.24 13.46 -1.23
CA GLY A 269 -14.72 12.31 -0.47
C GLY A 269 -13.73 11.91 0.63
N ALA A 270 -14.26 11.36 1.73
CA ALA A 270 -13.47 11.03 2.92
C ALA A 270 -12.43 9.90 2.69
N GLY A 271 -12.56 9.13 1.60
CA GLY A 271 -11.61 8.09 1.22
C GLY A 271 -10.51 8.56 0.27
N VAL A 272 -10.54 9.81 -0.18
CA VAL A 272 -9.52 10.38 -1.08
C VAL A 272 -8.18 10.47 -0.36
N THR A 273 -7.12 9.96 -1.00
CA THR A 273 -5.76 10.04 -0.45
C THR A 273 -5.16 11.44 -0.63
N TYR A 274 -4.18 11.81 0.19
CA TYR A 274 -3.42 13.05 -0.02
C TYR A 274 -2.77 13.09 -1.41
N SER A 275 -2.30 11.94 -1.91
CA SER A 275 -1.70 11.81 -3.24
C SER A 275 -2.70 12.11 -4.37
N ASP A 276 -3.94 11.60 -4.27
CA ASP A 276 -4.99 11.85 -5.27
C ASP A 276 -5.49 13.30 -5.23
N ALA A 277 -5.58 13.89 -4.04
CA ALA A 277 -6.00 15.28 -3.87
C ALA A 277 -4.93 16.30 -4.30
N PHE A 278 -3.65 15.89 -4.35
CA PHE A 278 -2.49 16.79 -4.50
C PHE A 278 -2.59 17.72 -5.69
N ALA A 279 -2.82 17.19 -6.90
CA ALA A 279 -2.77 17.99 -8.13
C ALA A 279 -3.86 19.06 -8.16
N MET A 280 -5.07 18.71 -7.73
CA MET A 280 -6.21 19.62 -7.69
C MET A 280 -6.01 20.68 -6.60
N LEU A 281 -5.65 20.27 -5.37
CA LEU A 281 -5.46 21.20 -4.26
C LEU A 281 -4.29 22.15 -4.48
N SER A 282 -3.18 21.67 -5.03
CA SER A 282 -2.03 22.52 -5.36
C SER A 282 -2.34 23.52 -6.46
N LYS A 283 -3.20 23.15 -7.44
CA LYS A 283 -3.66 24.09 -8.46
C LYS A 283 -4.57 25.17 -7.87
N ARG A 284 -5.46 24.80 -6.94
CA ARG A 284 -6.43 25.73 -6.36
C ARG A 284 -5.83 26.63 -5.28
N ILE A 285 -4.96 26.06 -4.46
CA ILE A 285 -4.30 26.71 -3.34
C ILE A 285 -2.80 26.42 -3.48
N PRO A 286 -2.06 27.21 -4.28
CA PRO A 286 -0.64 26.96 -4.56
C PRO A 286 0.24 26.75 -3.33
N ALA A 287 -0.11 27.39 -2.20
CA ALA A 287 0.60 27.21 -0.93
C ALA A 287 0.48 25.78 -0.34
N LEU A 288 -0.56 25.01 -0.69
CA LEU A 288 -0.72 23.63 -0.20
C LEU A 288 0.21 22.65 -0.88
N GLY A 289 0.69 22.92 -2.11
CA GLY A 289 1.60 22.01 -2.82
C GLY A 289 2.89 21.73 -2.02
N PRO A 290 3.69 22.78 -1.70
CA PRO A 290 4.90 22.61 -0.90
C PRO A 290 4.65 22.06 0.51
N LEU A 291 3.46 22.28 1.07
CA LEU A 291 3.08 21.70 2.37
C LEU A 291 2.86 20.19 2.23
N PHE A 292 2.09 19.75 1.24
CA PHE A 292 1.79 18.33 1.02
C PHE A 292 3.03 17.55 0.64
N ASP A 293 3.97 18.16 -0.09
CA ASP A 293 5.29 17.57 -0.39
C ASP A 293 6.15 17.30 0.86
N ARG A 294 5.70 17.72 2.06
CA ARG A 294 6.38 17.50 3.35
C ARG A 294 5.55 16.67 4.33
N ILE A 295 4.40 16.15 3.92
CA ILE A 295 3.51 15.33 4.75
C ILE A 295 3.74 13.85 4.42
N GLY A 296 4.32 13.11 5.36
CA GLY A 296 4.66 11.70 5.14
C GLY A 296 5.72 11.53 4.05
N GLY A 297 5.75 10.35 3.42
CA GLY A 297 6.67 10.01 2.33
C GLY A 297 6.45 8.61 1.78
#